data_AF-A0A348YKQ3-F1
#
_entry.id   AF-A0A348YKQ3-F1
#
_cell.length_a   1.000
_cell.length_b   1.000
_cell.length_c   1.000
_cell.angle_alpha   90.00
_cell.angle_beta   90.00
_cell.angle_gamma   90.00
#
_symmetry.space_group_name_H-M   'P 1'
#
loop_
_entity.id
_entity.type
_entity.pdbx_description
1 polymer ?
#
loop_
_entity_poly.entity_id
_entity_poly.type
_entity_poly.pdbx_seq_one_letter_code
_entity_poly.pdbx_strand_id
1 'polypeptide(L)' 'MRNYEIVFLVHPDQSDQVPGMIERYKGEIEKSGGKIHRLEDWGRRQLAYPI' A
#
# COMPACT_ATOMS: atom_id res chain seq x y z
N MET A 1 0.15 20.75 -6.24
CA MET A 1 0.08 19.48 -5.49
C MET A 1 1.44 18.80 -5.55
N ARG A 2 1.84 18.11 -4.48
CA ARG A 2 3.10 17.36 -4.42
C ARG A 2 2.81 15.90 -4.73
N ASN A 3 3.71 15.25 -5.45
CA ASN A 3 3.63 13.82 -5.75
C ASN A 3 4.45 13.06 -4.70
N TYR A 4 3.88 11.98 -4.17
CA TYR A 4 4.54 11.10 -3.20
C TYR A 4 4.50 9.67 -3.71
N GLU A 5 5.55 8.91 -3.42
CA GLU A 5 5.57 7.47 -3.56
C GLU A 5 5.61 6.85 -2.16
N ILE A 6 4.63 5.99 -1.88
CA ILE A 6 4.48 5.33 -0.58
C ILE A 6 4.67 3.84 -0.82
N VAL A 7 5.60 3.24 -0.10
CA VAL A 7 5.85 1.80 -0.09
C VAL A 7 5.74 1.32 1.34
N PHE A 8 4.98 0.26 1.57
CA PHE A 8 4.89 -0.39 2.87
C PHE A 8 5.01 -1.90 2.71
N LEU A 9 5.62 -2.53 3.71
CA LEU A 9 5.76 -3.97 3.81
C LEU A 9 4.77 -4.48 4.85
N VAL A 10 4.10 -5.58 4.54
CA VAL A 10 3.15 -6.23 5.44
C VAL A 10 3.72 -7.57 5.89
N HIS A 11 3.54 -7.90 7.17
CA HIS A 11 3.95 -9.19 7.70
C HIS A 11 3.25 -10.32 6.94
N PRO A 12 3.93 -11.41 6.54
CA PRO A 12 3.36 -12.46 5.70
C PRO A 12 2.06 -13.06 6.26
N ASP A 13 1.93 -13.14 7.58
CA ASP A 13 0.72 -13.68 8.25
C ASP A 13 -0.53 -12.79 8.09
N GLN A 14 -0.36 -11.55 7.64
CA GLN A 14 -1.46 -10.59 7.42
C GLN A 14 -1.78 -10.38 5.93
N SER A 15 -1.29 -11.26 5.05
CA SER A 15 -1.46 -11.12 3.59
C SER A 15 -2.94 -10.99 3.17
N ASP A 16 -3.84 -11.72 3.82
CA ASP A 16 -5.28 -11.69 3.48
C ASP A 16 -5.96 -10.35 3.82
N GLN A 17 -5.34 -9.53 4.69
CA GLN A 17 -5.86 -8.22 5.10
C GLN A 17 -5.43 -7.09 4.17
N VAL A 18 -4.44 -7.33 3.30
CA VAL A 18 -3.86 -6.32 2.40
C VAL A 18 -4.91 -5.64 1.52
N PRO A 19 -5.84 -6.36 0.86
CA PRO A 19 -6.85 -5.71 0.02
C PRO A 19 -7.72 -4.71 0.78
N GLY A 20 -8.17 -5.05 1.99
CA GLY A 20 -8.99 -4.17 2.82
C GLY A 20 -8.22 -2.94 3.34
N MET A 21 -6.94 -3.10 3.67
CA MET A 21 -6.08 -1.96 4.02
C MET A 21 -5.91 -1.00 2.85
N ILE A 22 -5.69 -1.51 1.64
CA ILE A 22 -5.54 -0.70 0.43
C ILE A 22 -6.80 0.12 0.18
N GLU A 23 -7.99 -0.49 0.24
CA GLU A 23 -9.25 0.21 0.04
C GLU A 23 -9.47 1.33 1.06
N ARG A 24 -9.15 1.07 2.34
CA ARG A 24 -9.26 2.07 3.39
C ARG A 24 -8.36 3.27 3.14
N TYR A 25 -7.08 3.05 2.84
CA TYR A 25 -6.14 4.15 2.58
C TYR A 25 -6.51 4.92 1.32
N LYS A 26 -6.94 4.22 0.26
CA LYS A 26 -7.46 4.85 -0.94
C LYS A 26 -8.63 5.78 -0.62
N GLY A 27 -9.59 5.30 0.15
CA GLY A 27 -10.74 6.09 0.57
C GLY A 27 -10.36 7.33 1.37
N GLU A 28 -9.39 7.24 2.28
CA GLU A 28 -8.91 8.40 3.06
C GLU A 28 -8.17 9.44 2.19
N ILE A 29 -7.38 9.00 1.21
CA ILE A 29 -6.67 9.88 0.26
C ILE A 29 -7.66 10.61 -0.65
N GLU A 30 -8.62 9.88 -1.23
CA GLU A 30 -9.63 10.45 -2.12
C GLU A 30 -10.57 11.42 -1.37
N LYS A 31 -10.97 11.09 -0.13
CA LYS A 31 -11.75 11.98 0.75
C LYS A 31 -11.02 13.28 1.06
N SER A 32 -9.69 13.24 1.16
CA SER A 32 -8.85 14.42 1.40
C SER A 32 -8.58 15.24 0.13
N GLY A 33 -9.20 14.88 -1.01
CA GLY A 33 -9.01 15.54 -2.30
C GLY A 33 -7.72 15.15 -3.03
N GLY A 34 -7.05 14.07 -2.59
CA GLY A 34 -5.88 13.51 -3.25
C GLY A 34 -6.25 12.66 -4.47
N LYS A 35 -5.32 12.54 -5.42
CA LYS A 35 -5.46 11.65 -6.58
C LYS A 35 -4.38 10.56 -6.53
N ILE A 36 -4.80 9.31 -6.68
CA ILE A 36 -3.88 8.19 -6.82
C ILE A 36 -3.53 8.05 -8.31
N HIS A 37 -2.25 8.19 -8.62
CA HIS A 37 -1.74 8.04 -9.98
C HIS A 37 -1.42 6.58 -10.33
N ARG A 38 -0.92 5.82 -9.35
CA ARG A 38 -0.47 4.45 -9.53
C ARG A 38 -0.70 3.66 -8.24
N LEU A 39 -1.14 2.43 -8.39
CA LEU A 39 -1.31 1.46 -7.33
C LEU A 39 -0.77 0.13 -7.85
N GLU A 40 0.21 -0.43 -7.15
CA GLU A 40 0.84 -1.70 -7.50
C GLU A 40 0.89 -2.58 -6.26
N ASP A 41 0.35 -3.79 -6.37
CA ASP A 41 0.55 -4.85 -5.39
C ASP A 41 1.66 -5.79 -5.91
N TRP A 42 2.76 -5.86 -5.17
CA TRP A 42 3.92 -6.69 -5.51
C TRP A 42 3.84 -8.11 -4.98
N GLY A 43 2.85 -8.41 -4.14
CA GLY A 43 2.69 -9.69 -3.46
C GLY A 43 3.87 -10.06 -2.56
N ARG A 44 3.98 -11.35 -2.24
CA ARG A 44 5.07 -11.87 -1.40
C ARG A 44 6.36 -11.96 -2.21
N ARG A 45 7.42 -11.29 -1.72
CA ARG A 45 8.78 -11.36 -2.28
C ARG A 45 9.81 -11.64 -1.19
N GLN A 46 10.87 -12.34 -1.55
CA GLN A 46 11.99 -12.58 -0.64
C GLN A 46 12.78 -11.28 -0.45
N LEU A 47 13.03 -10.92 0.81
CA LEU A 47 13.87 -9.79 1.16
C LEU A 47 15.35 -10.16 1.02
N ALA A 48 16.19 -9.17 0.75
CA ALA A 48 17.64 -9.35 0.70
C ALA A 48 18.24 -9.71 2.08
N TYR A 49 17.58 -9.31 3.16
CA TYR A 49 17.95 -9.57 4.54
C TYR A 49 16.71 -9.66 5.44
N PRO A 50 16.78 -10.36 6.59
CA PRO A 50 15.70 -10.38 7.57
C PRO A 50 15.44 -9.00 8.19
N ILE A 51 14.16 -8.66 8.41
CA ILE A 51 13.71 -7.42 9.06
C ILE A 51 12.77 -7.72 10.23
#